data_AF-A0A2X2BN43-F1
#
_entry.id   AF-A0A2X2BN43-F1
#
_cell.length_a   1.000
_cell.length_b   1.000
_cell.length_c   1.000
_cell.angle_alpha   90.00
_cell.angle_beta   90.00
_cell.angle_gamma   90.00
#
_symmetry.space_group_name_H-M   'P 1'
#
loop_
_entity.id
_entity.type
_entity.pdbx_description
1 polymer ?
#
loop_
_entity_poly.entity_id
_entity_poly.type
_entity_poly.pdbx_seq_one_letter_code
_entity_poly.pdbx_strand_id
1 'polypeptide(L)'
;MDVARKLLILAREAGYQLELSDIDVEPVLPSSFDSTGDVESFLNRLPQVDVEFDAKVEEAQKSAKVLRYVGIINEGKCQVKIMAVDANDPLFKVKKW
;
A
#
# COMPACT_ATOMS: atom_id res chain seq x y z
N MET A 1 -2.57 7.16 -6.93
CA MET A 1 -1.17 7.09 -7.43
C MET A 1 -0.26 8.12 -6.75
N ASP A 2 -0.33 8.30 -5.43
CA ASP A 2 0.51 9.29 -4.72
C ASP A 2 1.85 8.68 -4.28
N VAL A 3 1.80 7.55 -3.57
CA VAL A 3 2.98 6.84 -3.06
C VAL A 3 3.95 6.45 -4.19
N ALA A 4 3.45 5.95 -5.32
CA ALA A 4 4.28 5.60 -6.48
C ALA A 4 5.05 6.79 -7.06
N ARG A 5 4.43 7.99 -7.12
CA ARG A 5 5.13 9.20 -7.60
C ARG A 5 6.21 9.64 -6.62
N LYS A 6 5.92 9.60 -5.32
CA LYS A 6 6.91 9.90 -4.27
C LYS A 6 8.08 8.92 -4.32
N LEU A 7 7.79 7.63 -4.49
CA LEU A 7 8.79 6.57 -4.63
C LEU A 7 9.67 6.78 -5.87
N LEU A 8 9.07 7.15 -7.00
CA LEU A 8 9.81 7.44 -8.23
C LEU A 8 10.80 8.59 -8.04
N ILE A 9 10.38 9.68 -7.39
CA ILE A 9 11.25 10.82 -7.09
C ILE A 9 12.43 10.34 -6.25
N LEU A 10 12.19 9.61 -5.17
CA LEU A 10 13.26 9.09 -4.31
C LEU A 10 14.20 8.13 -5.04
N ALA A 11 13.68 7.27 -5.91
CA ALA A 11 14.51 6.35 -6.69
C ALA A 11 15.43 7.09 -7.67
N ARG A 12 14.93 8.16 -8.31
CA ARG A 12 15.73 9.02 -9.19
C ARG A 12 16.81 9.79 -8.42
N GLU A 13 16.48 10.32 -7.23
CA GLU A 13 17.46 10.94 -6.34
C GLU A 13 18.53 9.95 -5.85
N ALA A 14 18.19 8.66 -5.71
CA ALA A 14 19.13 7.58 -5.41
C ALA A 14 19.96 7.12 -6.63
N GLY A 15 19.81 7.74 -7.80
CA GLY A 15 20.58 7.45 -9.01
C GLY A 15 19.96 6.41 -9.95
N TYR A 16 18.72 5.96 -9.70
CA TYR A 16 18.03 5.01 -10.57
C TYR A 16 17.26 5.72 -11.69
N GLN A 17 17.45 5.28 -12.93
CA GLN A 17 16.68 5.75 -14.08
C GLN A 17 15.46 4.85 -14.30
N LEU A 18 14.37 5.17 -13.62
CA LEU A 18 13.10 4.45 -13.70
C LEU A 18 11.99 5.38 -14.19
N GLU A 19 10.93 4.79 -14.71
CA GLU A 19 9.64 5.42 -15.02
C GLU A 19 8.53 4.88 -14.11
N LEU A 20 7.37 5.55 -14.11
CA LEU A 20 6.21 5.10 -13.33
C LEU A 20 5.74 3.69 -13.73
N SER A 21 5.90 3.30 -14.99
CA SER A 21 5.59 1.96 -15.50
C SER A 21 6.49 0.87 -14.93
N ASP A 22 7.67 1.25 -14.40
CA ASP A 22 8.64 0.31 -13.83
C ASP A 22 8.39 0.07 -12.33
N ILE A 23 7.43 0.79 -11.74
CA ILE A 23 7.04 0.63 -10.35
C ILE A 23 5.88 -0.35 -10.26
N ASP A 24 6.11 -1.46 -9.57
CA ASP A 24 5.05 -2.42 -9.26
C ASP A 24 4.16 -1.86 -8.14
N VAL A 25 2.91 -1.54 -8.44
CA VAL A 25 1.97 -0.95 -7.47
C VAL A 25 0.85 -1.94 -7.21
N GLU A 26 0.89 -2.56 -6.03
CA GLU A 26 -0.19 -3.40 -5.54
C GLU A 26 -1.40 -2.53 -5.17
N PRO A 27 -2.56 -2.72 -5.82
CA PRO A 27 -3.77 -2.01 -5.46
C PRO A 27 -4.23 -2.38 -4.04
N VAL A 28 -4.66 -1.38 -3.27
CA VAL A 28 -5.23 -1.61 -1.93
C VAL A 28 -6.56 -2.36 -2.02
N LEU A 29 -7.33 -2.09 -3.06
CA LEU A 29 -8.61 -2.72 -3.32
C LEU A 29 -8.40 -3.98 -4.17
N PRO A 30 -9.13 -5.07 -3.91
CA PRO A 30 -9.04 -6.28 -4.71
C PRO A 30 -9.48 -6.00 -6.16
N SER A 31 -8.96 -6.78 -7.11
CA SER A 31 -9.28 -6.62 -8.54
C SER A 31 -10.75 -6.88 -8.88
N SER A 32 -11.48 -7.56 -7.99
CA SER A 32 -12.93 -7.78 -8.08
C SER A 32 -13.77 -6.56 -7.70
N PHE A 33 -13.17 -5.53 -7.09
CA PHE A 33 -13.89 -4.34 -6.65
C PHE A 33 -14.13 -3.36 -7.79
N ASP A 34 -15.38 -2.99 -8.00
CA ASP A 34 -15.75 -1.95 -8.96
C ASP A 34 -15.48 -0.55 -8.41
N SER A 35 -14.37 0.05 -8.85
CA SER A 35 -13.97 1.41 -8.52
C SER A 35 -14.48 2.48 -9.50
N THR A 36 -15.40 2.16 -10.41
CA THR A 36 -15.89 3.09 -11.44
C THR A 36 -17.07 3.94 -10.94
N GLY A 37 -17.44 4.98 -11.70
CA GLY A 37 -18.56 5.86 -11.35
C GLY A 37 -18.16 7.06 -10.50
N ASP A 38 -19.14 7.63 -9.80
CA ASP A 38 -18.98 8.82 -8.97
C ASP A 38 -18.58 8.46 -7.51
N VAL A 39 -18.22 9.50 -6.75
CA VAL A 39 -17.71 9.34 -5.38
C VAL A 39 -18.73 8.69 -4.45
N GLU A 40 -20.01 9.02 -4.56
CA GLU A 40 -21.04 8.48 -3.67
C GLU A 40 -21.22 6.99 -3.91
N SER A 41 -21.33 6.60 -5.18
CA SER A 41 -21.43 5.19 -5.59
C SER A 41 -20.21 4.38 -5.14
N PHE A 42 -19.00 4.95 -5.24
CA PHE A 42 -17.78 4.31 -4.76
C PHE A 42 -17.82 4.09 -3.23
N LEU A 43 -18.16 5.12 -2.46
CA LEU A 43 -18.22 5.03 -0.99
C LEU A 43 -19.29 4.03 -0.52
N ASN A 44 -20.42 3.95 -1.22
CA ASN A 44 -21.48 2.98 -0.91
C ASN A 44 -21.06 1.53 -1.16
N ARG A 45 -20.08 1.28 -2.04
CA ARG A 45 -19.56 -0.07 -2.31
C ARG A 45 -18.40 -0.46 -1.40
N LEU A 46 -17.64 0.48 -0.84
CA LEU A 46 -16.50 0.17 0.05
C LEU A 46 -16.80 -0.88 1.13
N PRO A 47 -17.98 -0.90 1.80
CA PRO A 47 -18.28 -1.92 2.80
C PRO A 47 -18.21 -3.36 2.29
N GLN A 48 -18.29 -3.59 0.97
CA GLN A 48 -18.20 -4.92 0.37
C GLN A 48 -16.81 -5.53 0.50
N VAL A 49 -15.76 -4.73 0.67
CA VAL A 49 -14.37 -5.18 0.81
C VAL A 49 -13.84 -5.05 2.24
N ASP A 50 -14.61 -4.45 3.15
CA ASP A 50 -14.23 -4.29 4.55
C ASP A 50 -13.96 -5.65 5.20
N VAL A 51 -14.79 -6.66 4.94
CA VAL A 51 -14.65 -8.00 5.52
C VAL A 51 -13.31 -8.65 5.16
N GLU A 52 -12.88 -8.57 3.89
CA GLU A 52 -11.59 -9.12 3.47
C GLU A 52 -10.41 -8.34 4.06
N PHE A 53 -10.56 -7.02 4.16
CA PHE A 53 -9.51 -6.17 4.69
C PHE A 53 -9.35 -6.34 6.21
N ASP A 54 -10.46 -6.43 6.93
CA ASP A 54 -10.51 -6.71 8.37
C ASP A 54 -9.89 -8.07 8.68
N ALA A 55 -10.17 -9.10 7.88
CA ALA A 55 -9.51 -10.39 8.03
C ALA A 55 -7.98 -10.30 7.90
N LYS A 56 -7.45 -9.51 6.95
CA LYS A 56 -6.00 -9.25 6.82
C LYS A 56 -5.45 -8.50 8.03
N VAL A 57 -6.21 -7.55 8.57
CA VAL A 57 -5.80 -6.80 9.77
C VAL A 57 -5.76 -7.72 10.99
N GLU A 58 -6.78 -8.54 11.18
CA GLU A 58 -6.84 -9.51 12.28
C GLU A 58 -5.71 -10.54 12.19
N GLU A 59 -5.39 -11.04 11.00
CA GLU A 59 -4.27 -11.96 10.78
C GLU A 59 -2.93 -11.32 11.17
N ALA A 60 -2.70 -10.07 10.78
CA ALA A 60 -1.51 -9.33 11.18
C ALA A 60 -1.46 -9.16 12.71
N GLN A 61 -2.59 -8.80 13.34
CA GLN A 61 -2.67 -8.61 14.78
C GLN A 61 -2.40 -9.90 15.57
N LYS A 62 -2.89 -11.05 15.09
CA LYS A 62 -2.57 -12.38 15.68
C LYS A 62 -1.07 -12.64 15.74
N SER A 63 -0.30 -12.05 14.82
CA SER A 63 1.16 -12.13 14.75
C SER A 63 1.87 -10.95 15.42
N ALA A 64 1.17 -10.12 16.21
CA ALA A 64 1.67 -8.87 16.78
C ALA A 64 2.23 -7.88 15.72
N LYS A 65 1.64 -7.88 14.52
CA LYS A 65 1.98 -7.03 13.40
C LYS A 65 0.88 -6.03 13.08
N VAL A 66 1.22 -5.01 12.30
CA VAL A 66 0.28 -4.02 11.76
C VAL A 66 0.47 -3.89 10.26
N LEU A 67 -0.62 -3.64 9.53
CA LEU A 67 -0.54 -3.39 8.09
C LEU A 67 -0.08 -1.96 7.80
N ARG A 68 0.82 -1.82 6.82
CA ARG A 68 1.33 -0.55 6.31
C ARG A 68 1.38 -0.58 4.80
N TYR A 69 0.96 0.51 4.17
CA TYR A 69 1.12 0.69 2.73
C TYR A 69 2.44 1.41 2.47
N VAL A 70 3.43 0.68 1.94
CA VAL A 70 4.83 1.08 1.91
C VAL A 70 5.36 1.14 0.49
N GLY A 71 6.27 2.08 0.23
CA GLY A 71 7.11 2.10 -0.96
C GLY A 71 8.49 1.51 -0.64
N ILE A 72 8.98 0.63 -1.49
CA ILE A 72 10.22 -0.13 -1.33
C ILE A 72 11.10 0.12 -2.55
N ILE A 73 12.37 0.40 -2.31
CA ILE A 73 13.42 0.46 -3.34
C ILE A 73 14.44 -0.61 -2.96
N ASN A 74 14.64 -1.61 -3.82
CA ASN A 74 15.63 -2.65 -3.61
C ASN A 74 16.43 -2.88 -4.89
N GLU A 75 17.70 -2.44 -4.89
CA GLU A 75 18.63 -2.61 -6.03
C GLU A 75 18.02 -2.18 -7.39
N GLY A 76 17.30 -1.05 -7.41
CA GLY A 76 16.65 -0.53 -8.61
C GLY A 76 15.27 -1.11 -8.92
N LYS A 77 14.75 -2.04 -8.10
CA LYS A 77 13.34 -2.47 -8.16
C LYS A 77 12.50 -1.65 -7.20
N CYS A 78 11.47 -0.99 -7.74
CA CYS A 78 10.53 -0.21 -6.96
C CYS A 78 9.19 -0.93 -6.84
N GLN A 79 8.69 -1.08 -5.61
CA GLN A 79 7.39 -1.70 -5.34
C GLN A 79 6.61 -0.88 -4.31
N VAL A 80 5.31 -0.74 -4.50
CA VAL A 80 4.38 -0.23 -3.50
C VAL A 80 3.42 -1.35 -3.12
N LYS A 81 3.35 -1.70 -1.83
CA LYS A 81 2.49 -2.79 -1.36
C LYS A 81 2.04 -2.66 0.08
N ILE A 82 1.06 -3.48 0.45
CA ILE A 82 0.67 -3.68 1.85
C ILE A 82 1.65 -4.67 2.50
N MET A 83 2.26 -4.27 3.60
CA MET A 83 3.13 -5.13 4.41
C MET A 83 2.64 -5.21 5.85
N ALA A 84 2.68 -6.43 6.40
CA ALA A 84 2.56 -6.64 7.84
C ALA A 84 3.93 -6.45 8.49
N VAL A 85 4.08 -5.38 9.27
CA VAL A 85 5.33 -5.05 9.97
C VAL A 85 5.19 -5.35 11.45
N ASP A 86 6.26 -5.82 12.10
CA ASP A 86 6.30 -6.12 13.54
C ASP A 86 6.90 -4.96 14.36
N ALA A 87 6.91 -5.09 15.69
CA ALA A 87 7.35 -4.03 16.60
C ALA A 87 8.83 -3.59 16.45
N ASN A 88 9.67 -4.40 15.79
CA ASN A 88 11.07 -4.06 15.49
C ASN A 88 11.21 -3.23 14.22
N ASP A 89 10.21 -3.24 13.34
CA ASP A 89 10.19 -2.41 12.15
C ASP A 89 9.90 -0.94 12.51
N PRO A 90 10.70 0.03 12.03
CA PRO A 90 10.46 1.45 12.27
C PRO A 90 9.04 1.92 11.90
N LEU A 91 8.43 1.33 10.87
CA LEU A 91 7.11 1.70 10.36
C LEU A 91 5.97 1.24 11.28
N PHE A 92 6.23 0.31 12.19
CA PHE A 92 5.25 -0.12 13.19
C PHE A 92 4.82 1.03 14.10
N LYS A 93 5.78 1.86 14.53
CA LYS A 93 5.58 2.92 15.52
C LYS A 93 5.02 4.21 14.93
N VAL A 94 4.88 4.30 13.61
CA VAL A 94 4.26 5.45 12.94
C VAL A 94 2.77 5.49 13.33
N LYS A 95 2.39 6.51 14.10
CA LYS A 95 1.01 6.81 14.48
C LYS A 95 0.51 8.04 13.74
N LYS A 96 -0.79 8.09 13.47
CA LYS A 96 -1.45 9.31 12.98
C LYS A 96 -1.44 10.36 14.09
N TRP A 97 -1.05 11.58 13.74
CA TRP A 97 -1.22 12.78 14.58
C TRP A 97 -2.60 13.39 14.28
#